data_AF-A0A450YYT5-F1
#
_entry.id   AF-A0A450YYT5-F1
#
_cell.length_a   1.000
_cell.length_b   1.000
_cell.length_c   1.000
_cell.angle_alpha   90.00
_cell.angle_beta   90.00
_cell.angle_gamma   90.00
#
_symmetry.space_group_name_H-M   'P 1'
#
loop_
_entity.id
_entity.type
_entity.pdbx_description
1 polymer ?
#
loop_
_entity_poly.entity_id
_entity_poly.type
_entity_poly.pdbx_seq_one_letter_code
_entity_poly.pdbx_strand_id
1 'polypeptide(L)'
;MQAYIKLKLPTGLSRGDLLRLQPGVHFREDGILVQRHKTANTTGKRTLYEWRPELCAAVDEALKARPLDIAPFLFCTRDGQGYANEEKETANG
;
A
#
# COMPACT_ATOMS: atom_id res chain seq x y z
N MET A 1 -1.80 -12.03 -6.58
CA MET A 1 -2.98 -11.90 -5.69
C MET A 1 -2.71 -12.25 -4.22
N GLN A 2 -1.82 -13.19 -3.89
CA GLN A 2 -1.60 -13.62 -2.49
C GLN A 2 -1.00 -12.53 -1.58
N ALA A 3 -0.03 -11.75 -2.05
CA ALA A 3 0.63 -10.71 -1.25
C ALA A 3 -0.34 -9.62 -0.75
N TYR A 4 -1.35 -9.23 -1.54
CA TYR A 4 -2.40 -8.28 -1.14
C TYR A 4 -3.19 -8.77 0.09
N ILE A 5 -3.61 -10.04 0.08
CA ILE A 5 -4.42 -10.63 1.15
C ILE A 5 -3.57 -10.73 2.43
N LYS A 6 -2.32 -11.20 2.29
CA LYS A 6 -1.37 -11.31 3.40
C LYS A 6 -1.04 -9.97 4.04
N LEU A 7 -0.99 -8.89 3.25
CA LEU A 7 -0.77 -7.54 3.79
C LEU A 7 -2.02 -6.97 4.46
N LYS A 8 -3.20 -7.30 3.93
CA LYS A 8 -4.49 -6.79 4.42
C LYS A 8 -4.91 -7.39 5.75
N LEU A 9 -4.66 -8.68 5.98
CA LEU A 9 -4.99 -9.37 7.22
C LEU A 9 -4.41 -8.68 8.48
N PRO A 10 -3.10 -8.39 8.56
CA PRO A 10 -2.49 -7.78 9.74
C PRO A 10 -2.70 -6.27 9.82
N THR A 11 -2.81 -5.56 8.68
CA THR A 11 -2.95 -4.08 8.69
C THR A 11 -4.39 -3.61 8.77
N GLY A 12 -5.38 -4.42 8.37
CA GLY A 12 -6.79 -4.02 8.32
C GLY A 12 -7.05 -2.81 7.41
N LEU A 13 -6.13 -2.49 6.50
CA LEU A 13 -6.21 -1.31 5.66
C LEU A 13 -7.34 -1.44 4.63
N SER A 14 -7.98 -0.31 4.34
CA SER A 14 -8.93 -0.20 3.24
C SER A 14 -8.24 -0.48 1.92
N ARG A 15 -8.98 -1.06 0.96
CA ARG A 15 -8.44 -1.39 -0.37
C ARG A 15 -7.81 -0.16 -1.05
N GLY A 16 -8.44 1.01 -0.95
CA GLY A 16 -7.93 2.25 -1.54
C GLY A 16 -6.56 2.66 -0.99
N ASP A 17 -6.39 2.71 0.33
CA ASP A 17 -5.12 3.07 0.97
C ASP A 17 -4.02 2.05 0.67
N LEU A 18 -4.37 0.75 0.62
CA LEU A 18 -3.41 -0.32 0.34
C LEU A 18 -2.89 -0.27 -1.12
N LEU A 19 -3.74 0.07 -2.09
CA LEU A 19 -3.33 0.26 -3.48
C LEU A 19 -2.50 1.54 -3.70
N ARG A 20 -2.57 2.50 -2.77
CA ARG A 20 -1.79 3.76 -2.78
C ARG A 20 -0.52 3.66 -1.95
N LEU A 21 -0.24 2.51 -1.34
CA LEU A 21 0.89 2.35 -0.46
C LEU A 21 2.19 2.49 -1.26
N GLN A 22 2.99 3.48 -0.92
CA GLN A 22 4.30 3.72 -1.54
C GLN A 22 5.41 3.36 -0.56
N PRO A 23 6.28 2.38 -0.86
CA PRO A 23 7.37 2.00 0.05
C PRO A 23 8.28 3.17 0.38
N GLY A 24 8.64 4.01 -0.61
CA GLY A 24 9.55 5.15 -0.38
C GLY A 24 8.98 6.27 0.50
N VAL A 25 7.66 6.34 0.68
CA VAL A 25 7.00 7.41 1.45
C VAL A 25 6.48 6.89 2.80
N HIS A 26 5.87 5.70 2.77
CA HIS A 26 5.16 5.13 3.90
C HIS A 26 6.00 4.16 4.72
N PHE A 27 7.05 3.55 4.16
CA PHE A 27 7.86 2.61 4.93
C PHE A 27 8.90 3.40 5.73
N ARG A 28 8.92 3.13 7.04
CA ARG A 28 9.86 3.66 8.01
C ARG A 28 10.57 2.48 8.67
N GLU A 29 11.64 2.77 9.42
CA GLU A 29 12.36 1.75 10.19
C GLU A 29 11.48 1.12 11.27
N ASP A 30 10.57 1.89 11.88
CA ASP A 30 9.64 1.39 12.90
C ASP A 30 8.43 0.63 12.32
N GLY A 31 8.03 0.89 11.08
CA GLY A 31 6.81 0.32 10.51
C GLY A 31 6.31 0.95 9.22
N ILE A 32 5.06 0.65 8.89
CA ILE A 32 4.33 1.26 7.76
C ILE A 32 3.46 2.39 8.31
N LEU A 33 3.81 3.63 7.97
CA LEU A 33 3.03 4.81 8.34
C LEU A 33 2.00 5.13 7.26
N VAL A 34 0.72 4.85 7.53
CA VAL A 34 -0.37 5.11 6.58
C VAL A 34 -1.24 6.27 7.06
N GLN A 35 -1.50 7.20 6.16
CA GLN A 35 -2.49 8.26 6.37
C GLN A 35 -3.69 7.96 5.48
N ARG A 36 -4.89 7.90 6.08
CA ARG A 36 -6.11 7.64 5.29
C ARG A 36 -6.37 8.78 4.32
N HIS A 37 -6.58 8.42 3.05
CA HIS A 37 -6.79 9.40 1.99
C HIS A 37 -7.97 10.34 2.23
N LYS A 38 -9.08 9.83 2.79
CA LYS A 38 -10.29 10.63 3.10
C LYS A 38 -10.01 11.80 4.06
N THR A 39 -8.96 11.67 4.88
CA THR A 39 -8.52 12.69 5.84
C THR A 39 -7.22 13.38 5.43
N ALA A 40 -6.75 13.23 4.19
CA ALA A 40 -5.50 13.84 3.74
C ALA A 40 -5.52 15.38 3.77
N ASN A 41 -6.71 15.99 3.58
CA ASN A 41 -6.92 17.44 3.68
C ASN A 41 -7.27 17.95 5.09
N THR A 42 -7.36 17.05 6.08
CA THR A 42 -7.50 17.41 7.50
C THR A 42 -6.27 16.92 8.25
N THR A 43 -6.05 17.35 9.49
CA THR A 43 -4.99 16.83 10.38
C THR A 43 -5.27 15.35 10.74
N GLY A 44 -5.38 14.49 9.73
CA GLY A 44 -5.79 13.11 9.82
C GLY A 44 -4.73 12.32 10.56
N LYS A 45 -5.16 11.65 11.63
CA LYS A 45 -4.33 10.74 12.42
C LYS A 45 -3.62 9.76 11.49
N ARG A 46 -2.29 9.76 11.56
CA ARG A 46 -1.45 8.77 10.87
C ARG A 46 -1.45 7.50 11.71
N THR A 47 -1.71 6.37 11.09
CA THR A 47 -1.61 5.07 11.76
C THR A 47 -0.25 4.49 11.44
N LEU A 48 0.56 4.28 12.48
CA LEU A 48 1.80 3.52 12.37
C LEU A 48 1.47 2.04 12.60
N TYR A 49 1.74 1.22 11.59
CA TYR A 49 1.69 -0.23 11.69
C TYR A 49 3.10 -0.73 11.94
N GLU A 50 3.40 -1.14 13.16
CA GLU A 50 4.71 -1.66 13.53
C GLU A 50 5.09 -2.89 12.69
N TRP A 51 6.38 -3.04 12.39
CA TRP A 51 6.87 -4.19 11.66
C TRP A 51 6.64 -5.48 12.45
N ARG A 52 5.77 -6.33 11.91
CA ARG A 52 5.58 -7.71 12.35
C ARG A 52 6.24 -8.66 11.36
N PRO A 53 6.72 -9.84 11.79
CA PRO A 53 7.33 -10.82 10.89
C PRO A 53 6.42 -11.18 9.72
N GLU A 54 5.11 -11.32 9.96
CA GLU A 54 4.10 -11.58 8.93
C GLU A 54 3.95 -10.42 7.94
N LEU A 55 4.00 -9.18 8.44
CA LEU A 55 3.89 -7.96 7.62
C LEU A 55 5.13 -7.78 6.75
N CYS A 56 6.31 -7.99 7.32
CA CYS A 56 7.58 -7.92 6.61
C CYS A 56 7.64 -8.96 5.48
N ALA A 57 7.26 -10.21 5.77
CA ALA A 57 7.19 -11.26 4.75
C ALA A 57 6.19 -10.92 3.62
N ALA A 58 5.01 -10.39 3.97
CA ALA A 58 4.02 -9.98 2.98
C ALA A 58 4.51 -8.82 2.10
N VAL A 59 5.23 -7.86 2.70
CA VAL A 59 5.85 -6.74 1.99
C VAL A 59 6.97 -7.22 1.06
N ASP A 60 7.83 -8.11 1.52
CA ASP A 60 8.91 -8.70 0.72
C ASP A 60 8.36 -9.48 -0.48
N GLU A 61 7.33 -10.31 -0.28
CA GLU A 61 6.64 -10.98 -1.38
C GLU A 61 6.01 -9.98 -2.36
N ALA A 62 5.40 -8.90 -1.84
CA ALA A 62 4.82 -7.86 -2.69
C ALA A 62 5.89 -7.11 -3.50
N LEU A 63 7.06 -6.85 -2.92
CA LEU A 63 8.22 -6.25 -3.59
C LEU A 63 8.74 -7.17 -4.70
N LYS A 64 8.94 -8.46 -4.40
CA LYS A 64 9.39 -9.48 -5.37
C LYS A 64 8.40 -9.71 -6.51
N ALA A 65 7.11 -9.56 -6.24
CA ALA A 65 6.08 -9.73 -7.25
C ALA A 65 5.95 -8.53 -8.21
N ARG A 66 6.67 -7.42 -7.97
CA ARG A 66 6.56 -6.24 -8.85
C ARG A 66 7.22 -6.50 -10.20
N PRO A 67 6.53 -6.21 -11.32
CA PRO A 67 7.14 -6.28 -12.64
C PRO A 67 8.06 -5.09 -12.94
N LEU A 68 7.94 -3.99 -12.18
CA LEU A 68 8.65 -2.74 -12.43
C LEU A 68 9.23 -2.19 -11.13
N ASP A 69 10.56 -2.23 -11.01
CA ASP A 69 11.28 -1.83 -9.80
C ASP A 69 11.19 -0.31 -9.52
N ILE A 70 11.06 0.48 -10.60
CA ILE A 70 10.96 1.95 -10.55
C ILE A 70 9.57 2.47 -10.17
N ALA A 71 8.56 1.60 -10.02
CA ALA A 71 7.21 2.06 -9.72
C ALA A 71 7.13 2.61 -8.29
N PRO A 72 6.54 3.80 -8.08
CA PRO A 72 6.49 4.42 -6.76
C PRO A 72 5.48 3.72 -5.82
N PHE A 73 4.60 2.85 -6.35
CA PHE A 73 3.56 2.13 -5.60
C PHE A 73 3.94 0.67 -5.32
N LEU A 74 3.49 0.14 -4.18
CA LEU A 74 3.66 -1.27 -3.80
C LEU A 74 2.89 -2.21 -4.71
N PHE A 75 1.70 -1.78 -5.13
CA PHE A 75 0.86 -2.49 -6.08
C PHE A 75 0.71 -1.61 -7.31
N CYS A 76 1.43 -1.95 -8.37
CA CYS A 76 1.39 -1.26 -9.65
C CYS A 76 0.86 -2.18 -10.75
N THR A 77 0.21 -1.58 -11.74
CA THR A 77 -0.12 -2.26 -13.00
C THR A 77 1.16 -2.54 -13.79
N ARG A 78 1.03 -3.27 -14.91
CA ARG A 78 2.16 -3.59 -15.80
C ARG A 78 2.85 -2.34 -16.36
N ASP A 79 2.14 -1.22 -16.44
CA ASP A 79 2.62 0.11 -16.85
C ASP A 79 3.23 0.93 -15.70
N GLY A 80 3.30 0.39 -14.48
CA GLY A 80 3.83 1.12 -13.32
C GLY A 80 2.84 2.13 -12.71
N GLN A 81 1.61 2.22 -13.22
CA GLN A 81 0.57 3.06 -12.65
C GLN A 81 -0.04 2.42 -11.41
N GLY A 82 -0.34 3.23 -10.39
CA GLY A 82 -1.07 2.76 -9.21
C GLY A 82 -2.49 2.35 -9.58
N TYR A 83 -3.02 1.30 -8.96
CA TYR A 83 -4.42 0.87 -9.16
C TYR A 83 -5.45 1.86 -8.58
N ALA A 84 -5.00 2.89 -7.89
CA ALA A 84 -5.82 3.95 -7.34
C ALA A 84 -6.02 5.06 -8.38
N ASN A 85 -6.98 4.87 -9.27
CA ASN A 85 -7.43 5.95 -10.15
C ASN A 85 -8.23 6.96 -9.31
N GLU A 86 -7.69 8.15 -9.11
CA GLU A 86 -8.28 9.20 -8.27
C GLU A 86 -9.45 9.94 -8.96
N GLU A 87 -9.60 9.75 -10.27
CA GLU A 87 -10.56 10.50 -11.10
C GLU A 87 -11.91 9.79 -11.27
N LYS A 88 -11.99 8.50 -10.95
CA LYS A 88 -13.25 7.75 -11.05
C LYS A 88 -13.42 6.87 -9.82
N GLU A 89 -14.54 7.04 -9.14
CA GLU A 89 -15.07 6.09 -8.15
C GLU A 89 -15.43 4.72 -8.76
N THR A 90 -14.60 4.16 -9.64
CA THR A 90 -14.79 2.84 -10.23
C THR A 90 -13.47 2.11 -10.33
N ALA A 91 -13.40 0.97 -9.64
CA ALA A 91 -12.40 -0.04 -9.89
C ALA A 91 -12.60 -0.57 -11.32
N ASN A 92 -11.61 -0.38 -12.19
CA ASN A 92 -11.61 -1.06 -13.48
C ASN A 92 -11.42 -2.55 -13.21
N GLY A 93 -12.51 -3.31 -13.41
CA GLY A 93 -12.52 -4.77 -13.45
C GLY A 93 -11.99 -5.30 -14.76
#